data_AF-A0A060YX05-F1
#
_entry.id   AF-A0A060YX05-F1
#
_cell.length_a   1.000
_cell.length_b   1.000
_cell.length_c   1.000
_cell.angle_alpha   90.00
_cell.angle_beta   90.00
_cell.angle_gamma   90.00
#
_symmetry.space_group_name_H-M   'P 1'
#
loop_
_entity.id
_entity.type
_entity.pdbx_description
1 polymer ?
#
loop_
_entity_poly.entity_id
_entity_poly.type
_entity_poly.pdbx_seq_one_letter_code
_entity_poly.pdbx_strand_id
1 'polypeptide(L)'
;FILQAIVASKASQFTGYAQHDAQEFMAFLLDGLHEDLNRIQNKPYTETVDSDGRLDEVGEIKVVADEAWQRHKMRNDSFIVDLFQGQYKSKLVCPVCSKVSITFDPFLYLPVPLPQKQKVLTVFYFAKEPHKKPMKFLVSVSKENSSTAEVLESISRSVRIKAENLRLAEVVKSRFHRIFLPSNSLDTLSSSDMLFCFEVLSKELAKERVVVLRVQQRPQVPSIPISKCAACLKPPLSDEEKLKRCTRCYRVGYCNQVCQKKHWSSHKVLCGPNIENVGLPFLVSVPESRLTYARLSQLLEGYSRYSVNVFQPPFQSGRTSPEVTQCLADLPPPAETPESVGPGDKARGGGAGDSEQEGSSLVPEAPLETAQASAHPAGDPDALSTHTTDSGFIEASSDSQGEKETSCEKAVRPEGKGKHLLKLTYQ
;
A
#
# COMPACT_ATOMS: atom_id res chain seq x y z
N PHE A 1 23.26 -43.07 -18.91
CA PHE A 1 22.65 -44.39 -18.67
C PHE A 1 23.00 -44.97 -17.30
N ILE A 2 24.25 -45.38 -16.99
CA ILE A 2 24.58 -46.02 -15.70
C ILE A 2 24.15 -45.17 -14.48
N LEU A 3 24.54 -43.88 -14.43
CA LEU A 3 24.17 -42.98 -13.33
C LEU A 3 22.64 -42.84 -13.17
N GLN A 4 21.90 -42.72 -14.28
CA GLN A 4 20.44 -42.63 -14.27
C GLN A 4 19.78 -43.89 -13.70
N ALA A 5 20.30 -45.08 -14.04
CA ALA A 5 19.80 -46.35 -13.49
C ALA A 5 20.07 -46.47 -11.98
N ILE A 6 21.26 -46.06 -11.52
CA ILE A 6 21.60 -46.03 -10.09
C ILE A 6 20.69 -45.06 -9.33
N VAL A 7 20.53 -43.83 -9.81
CA VAL A 7 19.62 -42.83 -9.20
C VAL A 7 18.18 -43.33 -9.15
N ALA A 8 17.63 -43.84 -10.26
CA ALA A 8 16.25 -44.37 -10.30
C ALA A 8 16.04 -45.55 -9.33
N SER A 9 17.07 -46.37 -9.09
CA SER A 9 17.01 -47.46 -8.09
C SER A 9 17.03 -46.98 -6.63
N LYS A 10 17.53 -45.77 -6.37
CA LYS A 10 17.64 -45.18 -5.03
C LYS A 10 16.50 -44.20 -4.73
N ALA A 11 15.97 -43.54 -5.76
CA ALA A 11 14.85 -42.61 -5.67
C ALA A 11 13.92 -42.82 -6.89
N SER A 12 12.79 -43.48 -6.63
CA SER A 12 11.82 -43.87 -7.67
C SER A 12 11.24 -42.68 -8.44
N GLN A 13 11.18 -41.50 -7.84
CA GLN A 13 10.73 -40.25 -8.46
C GLN A 13 11.54 -39.82 -9.71
N PHE A 14 12.78 -40.28 -9.87
CA PHE A 14 13.62 -40.02 -11.05
C PHE A 14 13.58 -41.18 -12.08
N THR A 15 12.59 -42.07 -11.99
CA THR A 15 12.41 -43.19 -12.93
C THR A 15 11.68 -42.75 -14.19
N GLY A 16 12.20 -43.13 -15.35
CA GLY A 16 11.56 -42.90 -16.65
C GLY A 16 12.22 -41.78 -17.45
N TYR A 17 11.41 -41.07 -18.23
CA TYR A 17 11.83 -40.07 -19.23
C TYR A 17 11.02 -38.76 -19.13
N ALA A 18 10.36 -38.52 -17.99
CA ALA A 18 9.67 -37.26 -17.74
C ALA A 18 10.68 -36.12 -17.56
N GLN A 19 10.20 -34.87 -17.65
CA GLN A 19 10.98 -33.73 -17.17
C GLN A 19 10.91 -33.69 -15.63
N HIS A 20 12.04 -33.38 -15.00
CA HIS A 20 12.20 -33.28 -13.55
C HIS A 20 12.79 -31.92 -13.19
N ASP A 21 12.58 -31.46 -11.96
CA ASP A 21 13.25 -30.27 -11.45
C ASP A 21 14.75 -30.58 -11.21
N ALA A 22 15.62 -29.80 -11.86
CA ALA A 22 17.06 -29.95 -11.71
C ALA A 22 17.54 -29.60 -10.29
N GLN A 23 16.82 -28.72 -9.57
CA GLN A 23 17.12 -28.38 -8.19
C GLN A 23 16.83 -29.55 -7.25
N GLU A 24 15.71 -30.27 -7.46
CA GLU A 24 15.35 -31.46 -6.70
C GLU A 24 16.37 -32.59 -6.93
N PHE A 25 16.75 -32.84 -8.19
CA PHE A 25 17.80 -33.80 -8.53
C PHE A 25 19.16 -33.44 -7.91
N MET A 26 19.54 -32.16 -7.94
CA MET A 26 20.78 -31.69 -7.31
C MET A 26 20.77 -31.91 -5.80
N ALA A 27 19.66 -31.61 -5.12
CA ALA A 27 19.51 -31.82 -3.68
C ALA A 27 19.67 -33.31 -3.32
N PHE A 28 18.95 -34.19 -4.02
CA PHE A 28 19.06 -35.65 -3.85
C PHE A 28 20.50 -36.16 -4.07
N LEU A 29 21.15 -35.72 -5.16
CA LEU A 29 22.50 -36.19 -5.50
C LEU A 29 23.54 -35.76 -4.45
N LEU A 30 23.48 -34.51 -3.99
CA LEU A 30 24.41 -33.98 -3.00
C LEU A 30 24.17 -34.56 -1.60
N ASP A 31 22.92 -34.87 -1.23
CA ASP A 31 22.59 -35.56 0.01
C ASP A 31 23.08 -37.02 0.00
N GLY A 32 22.82 -37.75 -1.10
CA GLY A 32 23.36 -39.11 -1.28
C GLY A 32 24.90 -39.16 -1.24
N LEU A 33 25.57 -38.21 -1.91
CA LEU A 33 27.03 -38.07 -1.84
C LEU A 33 27.53 -37.62 -0.46
N HIS A 34 26.74 -36.83 0.28
CA HIS A 34 27.07 -36.46 1.65
C HIS A 34 27.07 -37.70 2.56
N GLU A 35 26.02 -38.51 2.51
CA GLU A 35 25.87 -39.71 3.33
C GLU A 35 26.91 -40.79 2.98
N ASP A 36 27.11 -41.10 1.70
CA ASP A 36 28.12 -42.07 1.24
C ASP A 36 29.56 -41.66 1.62
N LEU A 37 29.83 -40.35 1.76
CA LEU A 37 31.14 -39.79 2.13
C LEU A 37 31.18 -39.25 3.57
N ASN A 38 30.19 -39.55 4.41
CA ASN A 38 30.15 -39.08 5.78
C ASN A 38 31.21 -39.83 6.63
N ARG A 39 32.15 -39.07 7.19
CA ARG A 39 33.20 -39.60 8.08
C ARG A 39 32.60 -40.12 9.39
N ILE A 40 31.38 -39.69 9.74
CA ILE A 40 30.66 -40.07 10.96
C ILE A 40 29.63 -41.15 10.65
N GLN A 41 30.02 -42.40 10.95
CA GLN A 41 29.23 -43.59 10.67
C GLN A 41 28.16 -43.86 11.74
N ASN A 42 28.48 -43.62 13.01
CA ASN A 42 27.55 -43.76 14.14
C ASN A 42 27.07 -42.37 14.56
N LYS A 43 25.89 -41.95 14.09
CA LYS A 43 25.35 -40.62 14.36
C LYS A 43 24.84 -40.54 15.82
N PRO A 44 25.46 -39.76 16.72
CA PRO A 44 24.99 -39.63 18.10
C PRO A 44 23.65 -38.88 18.17
N TYR A 45 22.90 -39.10 19.25
CA TYR A 45 21.75 -38.25 19.57
C TYR A 45 22.27 -36.84 19.93
N THR A 46 21.61 -35.83 19.38
CA THR A 46 21.94 -34.41 19.57
C THR A 46 20.65 -33.64 19.75
N GLU A 47 20.54 -32.90 20.85
CA GLU A 47 19.40 -32.01 21.07
C GLU A 47 19.50 -30.76 20.19
N THR A 48 18.35 -30.22 19.80
CA THR A 48 18.23 -28.98 19.04
C THR A 48 18.57 -27.79 19.95
N VAL A 49 19.49 -26.93 19.51
CA VAL A 49 19.81 -25.69 20.20
C VAL A 49 18.79 -24.62 19.80
N ASP A 50 17.87 -24.27 20.70
CA ASP A 50 17.18 -22.97 20.65
C ASP A 50 17.99 -21.99 21.53
N SER A 51 17.83 -20.69 21.26
CA SER A 51 18.47 -19.63 22.06
C SER A 51 17.83 -19.46 23.44
N ASP A 52 16.75 -20.18 23.77
CA ASP A 52 16.06 -20.23 25.08
C ASP A 52 15.75 -18.87 25.73
N GLY A 53 15.57 -17.83 24.91
CA GLY A 53 15.29 -16.47 25.37
C GLY A 53 16.53 -15.64 25.74
N ARG A 54 17.75 -16.16 25.55
CA ARG A 54 18.97 -15.35 25.52
C ARG A 54 18.83 -14.31 24.41
N LEU A 55 18.90 -13.03 24.80
CA LEU A 55 18.65 -11.91 23.89
C LEU A 55 19.83 -11.68 22.95
N ASP A 56 19.63 -10.89 21.89
CA ASP A 56 20.61 -10.58 20.83
C ASP A 56 21.82 -9.72 21.35
N GLU A 57 22.44 -10.07 22.48
CA GLU A 57 23.77 -9.56 22.85
C GLU A 57 24.82 -10.15 21.89
N VAL A 58 25.66 -9.28 21.33
CA VAL A 58 26.47 -9.57 20.14
C VAL A 58 27.47 -10.72 20.33
N GLY A 59 27.84 -11.03 21.58
CA GLY A 59 28.65 -12.20 21.93
C GLY A 59 27.86 -13.51 21.98
N GLU A 60 26.71 -13.54 22.67
CA GLU A 60 25.99 -14.79 22.96
C GLU A 60 25.41 -15.44 21.71
N ILE A 61 24.86 -14.63 20.80
CA ILE A 61 24.23 -15.14 19.58
C ILE A 61 25.21 -15.87 18.65
N LYS A 62 26.49 -15.49 18.68
CA LYS A 62 27.56 -16.18 17.95
C LYS A 62 27.89 -17.51 18.62
N VAL A 63 27.97 -17.54 19.95
CA VAL A 63 28.20 -18.78 20.72
C VAL A 63 27.11 -19.80 20.40
N VAL A 64 25.84 -19.40 20.37
CA VAL A 64 24.72 -20.30 20.00
C VAL A 64 24.83 -20.81 18.55
N ALA A 65 25.24 -19.97 17.60
CA ALA A 65 25.45 -20.37 16.21
C ALA A 65 26.60 -21.39 16.06
N ASP A 66 27.75 -21.10 16.68
CA ASP A 66 28.92 -21.98 16.74
C ASP A 66 28.54 -23.31 17.43
N GLU A 67 27.81 -23.27 18.54
CA GLU A 67 27.30 -24.43 19.27
C GLU A 67 26.35 -25.31 18.45
N ALA A 68 25.45 -24.71 17.68
CA ALA A 68 24.56 -25.43 16.77
C ALA A 68 25.36 -26.04 15.60
N TRP A 69 26.35 -25.32 15.06
CA TRP A 69 27.20 -25.83 14.00
C TRP A 69 28.10 -26.99 14.44
N GLN A 70 28.66 -26.93 15.65
CA GLN A 70 29.42 -28.05 16.21
C GLN A 70 28.53 -29.28 16.41
N ARG A 71 27.31 -29.14 16.93
CA ARG A 71 26.36 -30.27 17.05
C ARG A 71 25.96 -30.85 15.68
N HIS A 72 25.83 -30.02 14.65
CA HIS A 72 25.65 -30.49 13.27
C HIS A 72 26.87 -31.29 12.78
N LYS A 73 28.08 -30.75 12.97
CA LYS A 73 29.34 -31.44 12.63
C LYS A 73 29.61 -32.71 13.44
N MET A 74 28.98 -32.92 14.61
CA MET A 74 29.02 -34.20 15.35
C MET A 74 28.25 -35.35 14.66
N ARG A 75 27.44 -35.06 13.64
CA ARG A 75 26.65 -36.05 12.88
C ARG A 75 26.96 -36.05 11.39
N ASN A 76 27.43 -34.91 10.89
CA ASN A 76 27.58 -34.63 9.46
C ASN A 76 28.97 -34.02 9.23
N ASP A 77 29.95 -34.86 8.88
CA ASP A 77 31.29 -34.40 8.50
C ASP A 77 31.71 -35.06 7.19
N SER A 78 31.70 -34.27 6.11
CA SER A 78 32.06 -34.72 4.77
C SER A 78 32.54 -33.53 3.93
N PHE A 79 33.16 -33.83 2.79
CA PHE A 79 33.53 -32.81 1.81
C PHE A 79 32.34 -31.97 1.30
N ILE A 80 31.12 -32.52 1.29
CA ILE A 80 29.91 -31.77 0.91
C ILE A 80 29.56 -30.73 1.99
N VAL A 81 29.73 -31.08 3.27
CA VAL A 81 29.54 -30.15 4.40
C VAL A 81 30.58 -29.04 4.35
N ASP A 82 31.84 -29.41 4.10
CA ASP A 82 32.98 -28.47 4.10
C ASP A 82 32.93 -27.44 2.94
N LEU A 83 32.27 -27.75 1.81
CA LEU A 83 32.19 -26.85 0.64
C LEU A 83 30.82 -26.22 0.35
N PHE A 84 29.73 -26.95 0.56
CA PHE A 84 28.40 -26.53 0.07
C PHE A 84 27.43 -26.17 1.19
N GLN A 85 27.68 -26.61 2.43
CA GLN A 85 26.75 -26.32 3.53
C GLN A 85 27.06 -24.99 4.22
N GLY A 86 26.01 -24.22 4.48
CA GLY A 86 26.00 -23.04 5.34
C GLY A 86 24.98 -23.17 6.46
N GLN A 87 24.71 -22.08 7.17
CA GLN A 87 23.79 -22.03 8.30
C GLN A 87 22.86 -20.81 8.19
N TYR A 88 21.55 -21.02 8.32
CA TYR A 88 20.55 -19.95 8.45
C TYR A 88 20.50 -19.43 9.89
N LYS A 89 20.12 -18.16 10.08
CA LYS A 89 19.61 -17.64 11.37
C LYS A 89 18.10 -17.44 11.24
N SER A 90 17.32 -18.41 11.71
CA SER A 90 15.86 -18.40 11.65
C SER A 90 15.31 -17.70 12.89
N LYS A 91 14.64 -16.55 12.75
CA LYS A 91 14.01 -15.82 13.86
C LYS A 91 12.49 -15.91 13.76
N LEU A 92 11.87 -16.67 14.65
CA LEU A 92 10.43 -16.81 14.76
C LEU A 92 9.90 -15.94 15.90
N VAL A 93 8.80 -15.24 15.66
CA VAL A 93 8.10 -14.42 16.68
C VAL A 93 6.66 -14.90 16.74
N CYS A 94 6.25 -15.43 17.89
CA CYS A 94 4.88 -15.88 18.08
C CYS A 94 3.92 -14.66 18.11
N PRO A 95 2.90 -14.58 17.23
CA PRO A 95 2.00 -13.42 17.18
C PRO A 95 1.02 -13.34 18.37
N VAL A 96 0.94 -14.40 19.19
CA VAL A 96 0.02 -14.46 20.35
C VAL A 96 0.71 -14.10 21.66
N CYS A 97 1.90 -14.67 21.93
CA CYS A 97 2.63 -14.48 23.19
C CYS A 97 3.92 -13.65 23.05
N SER A 98 4.25 -13.19 21.85
CA SER A 98 5.48 -12.45 21.54
C SER A 98 6.80 -13.17 21.87
N LYS A 99 6.77 -14.47 22.23
CA LYS A 99 8.00 -15.28 22.41
C LYS A 99 8.79 -15.25 21.11
N VAL A 100 10.06 -14.88 21.23
CA VAL A 100 11.07 -15.01 20.18
C VAL A 100 11.78 -16.34 20.35
N SER A 101 11.92 -17.09 19.28
CA SER A 101 12.77 -18.29 19.18
C SER A 101 13.77 -18.05 18.05
N ILE A 102 15.01 -18.47 18.23
CA ILE A 102 16.08 -18.29 17.24
C ILE A 102 16.84 -19.62 17.11
N THR A 103 16.68 -20.24 15.94
CA THR A 103 17.33 -21.48 15.56
C THR A 103 18.38 -21.25 14.47
N PHE A 104 19.34 -22.17 14.39
CA PHE A 104 20.46 -22.10 13.47
C PHE A 104 20.55 -23.35 12.60
N ASP A 105 19.88 -23.30 11.45
CA ASP A 105 19.55 -24.46 10.64
C ASP A 105 20.56 -24.65 9.49
N PRO A 106 21.17 -25.82 9.31
CA PRO A 106 22.09 -26.06 8.19
C PRO A 106 21.35 -26.05 6.85
N PHE A 107 21.99 -25.53 5.80
CA PHE A 107 21.45 -25.51 4.43
C PHE A 107 22.50 -25.89 3.40
N LEU A 108 22.05 -26.44 2.26
CA LEU A 108 22.91 -26.88 1.16
C LEU A 108 22.88 -25.93 -0.05
N TYR A 109 21.79 -25.19 -0.23
CA TYR A 109 21.60 -24.20 -1.28
C TYR A 109 20.63 -23.11 -0.82
N LEU A 110 20.73 -21.93 -1.42
CA LEU A 110 19.87 -20.78 -1.12
C LEU A 110 18.80 -20.60 -2.22
N PRO A 111 17.52 -20.86 -1.96
CA PRO A 111 16.45 -20.49 -2.88
C PRO A 111 16.28 -18.97 -2.87
N VAL A 112 16.64 -18.31 -3.97
CA VAL A 112 16.51 -16.85 -4.11
C VAL A 112 15.22 -16.51 -4.86
N PRO A 113 14.27 -15.76 -4.26
CA PRO A 113 13.06 -15.35 -4.95
C PRO A 113 13.42 -14.37 -6.07
N LEU A 114 12.88 -14.60 -7.27
CA LEU A 114 13.05 -13.68 -8.40
C LEU A 114 12.33 -12.35 -8.12
N PRO A 115 12.90 -11.19 -8.52
CA PRO A 115 12.22 -9.91 -8.41
C PRO A 115 10.87 -9.93 -9.12
N GLN A 116 9.79 -9.71 -8.38
CA GLN A 116 8.45 -9.63 -8.96
C GLN A 116 8.40 -8.47 -9.96
N LYS A 117 7.81 -8.71 -11.14
CA LYS A 117 7.54 -7.63 -12.11
C LYS A 117 6.69 -6.58 -11.42
N GLN A 118 7.09 -5.32 -11.49
CA GLN A 118 6.35 -4.21 -10.87
C GLN A 118 5.47 -3.47 -11.88
N LYS A 119 4.42 -2.83 -11.39
CA LYS A 119 3.59 -1.85 -12.12
C LYS A 119 3.57 -0.53 -11.37
N VAL A 120 3.51 0.59 -12.10
CA VAL A 120 3.47 1.93 -11.51
C VAL A 120 2.04 2.46 -11.55
N LEU A 121 1.49 2.75 -10.38
CA LEU A 121 0.16 3.32 -10.21
C LEU A 121 0.25 4.84 -10.00
N THR A 122 -0.64 5.59 -10.64
CA THR A 122 -0.79 7.05 -10.40
C THR A 122 -1.75 7.28 -9.24
N VAL A 123 -1.25 7.88 -8.15
CA VAL A 123 -2.04 8.16 -6.95
C VAL A 123 -2.09 9.68 -6.69
N PHE A 124 -3.28 10.25 -6.61
CA PHE A 124 -3.50 11.63 -6.22
C PHE A 124 -3.78 11.71 -4.72
N TYR A 125 -2.85 12.31 -3.96
CA TYR A 125 -3.00 12.56 -2.53
C TYR A 125 -3.78 13.84 -2.25
N PHE A 126 -4.78 13.74 -1.39
CA PHE A 126 -5.60 14.85 -0.89
C PHE A 126 -5.34 15.00 0.61
N ALA A 127 -4.69 16.10 0.99
CA ALA A 127 -4.49 16.44 2.39
C ALA A 127 -5.81 16.81 3.06
N LYS A 128 -5.84 16.69 4.39
CA LYS A 128 -6.98 17.03 5.24
C LYS A 128 -7.32 18.54 5.21
N GLU A 129 -6.35 19.39 4.90
CA GLU A 129 -6.59 20.82 4.73
C GLU A 129 -7.14 21.13 3.33
N PRO A 130 -8.37 21.69 3.22
CA PRO A 130 -9.05 21.87 1.93
C PRO A 130 -8.39 22.89 0.98
N HIS A 131 -7.39 23.62 1.47
CA HIS A 131 -6.66 24.65 0.70
C HIS A 131 -5.33 24.15 0.14
N LYS A 132 -4.91 22.91 0.46
CA LYS A 132 -3.72 22.30 -0.14
C LYS A 132 -4.08 21.71 -1.50
N LYS A 133 -3.28 22.01 -2.51
CA LYS A 133 -3.40 21.42 -3.85
C LYS A 133 -3.11 19.90 -3.75
N PRO A 134 -3.88 19.03 -4.43
CA PRO A 134 -3.59 17.60 -4.48
C PRO A 134 -2.21 17.31 -5.07
N MET A 135 -1.50 16.34 -4.50
CA MET A 135 -0.15 15.94 -4.91
C MET A 135 -0.21 14.65 -5.73
N LYS A 136 0.48 14.60 -6.87
CA LYS A 136 0.56 13.39 -7.69
C LYS A 136 1.78 12.56 -7.26
N PHE A 137 1.54 11.30 -6.91
CA PHE A 137 2.56 10.29 -6.63
C PHE A 137 2.54 9.22 -7.72
N LEU A 138 3.71 8.64 -7.97
CA LEU A 138 3.90 7.43 -8.76
C LEU A 138 4.34 6.34 -7.79
N VAL A 139 3.52 5.32 -7.61
CA VAL A 139 3.77 4.25 -6.64
C VAL A 139 4.02 2.96 -7.39
N SER A 140 5.25 2.44 -7.31
CA SER A 140 5.56 1.08 -7.75
C SER A 140 4.96 0.08 -6.77
N VAL A 141 4.23 -0.89 -7.29
CA VAL A 141 3.73 -2.08 -6.58
C VAL A 141 4.05 -3.33 -7.37
N SER A 142 3.98 -4.50 -6.76
CA SER A 142 4.05 -5.77 -7.50
C SER A 142 2.95 -5.86 -8.58
N LYS A 143 3.19 -6.60 -9.66
CA LYS A 143 2.17 -6.84 -10.69
C LYS A 143 1.10 -7.83 -10.20
N GLU A 144 1.53 -8.77 -9.36
CA GLU A 144 0.76 -9.88 -8.80
C GLU A 144 0.94 -9.86 -7.26
N ASN A 145 -0.12 -10.19 -6.51
CA ASN A 145 -0.18 -10.10 -5.04
C ASN A 145 0.01 -8.67 -4.48
N SER A 146 -0.25 -7.64 -5.29
CA SER A 146 -0.22 -6.24 -4.85
C SER A 146 -1.35 -5.94 -3.88
N SER A 147 -1.05 -5.20 -2.82
CA SER A 147 -2.01 -4.90 -1.76
C SER A 147 -2.26 -3.40 -1.60
N THR A 148 -3.44 -3.05 -1.10
CA THR A 148 -3.77 -1.66 -0.75
C THR A 148 -2.83 -1.11 0.32
N ALA A 149 -2.43 -1.95 1.29
CA ALA A 149 -1.49 -1.60 2.35
C ALA A 149 -0.13 -1.11 1.79
N GLU A 150 0.39 -1.75 0.73
CA GLU A 150 1.64 -1.35 0.08
C GLU A 150 1.59 0.10 -0.45
N VAL A 151 0.50 0.46 -1.12
CA VAL A 151 0.28 1.83 -1.63
C VAL A 151 0.12 2.81 -0.48
N LEU A 152 -0.70 2.47 0.53
CA LEU A 152 -0.90 3.33 1.70
C LEU A 152 0.41 3.58 2.45
N GLU A 153 1.27 2.57 2.60
CA GLU A 153 2.55 2.71 3.30
C GLU A 153 3.62 3.45 2.47
N SER A 154 3.56 3.37 1.14
CA SER A 154 4.38 4.19 0.25
C SER A 154 4.03 5.68 0.35
N ILE A 155 2.74 5.99 0.35
CA ILE A 155 2.25 7.37 0.55
C ILE A 155 2.53 7.85 1.98
N SER A 156 2.26 7.01 2.99
CA SER A 156 2.53 7.25 4.43
C SER A 156 3.93 7.80 4.67
N ARG A 157 4.96 7.08 4.18
CA ARG A 157 6.37 7.47 4.28
C ARG A 157 6.68 8.79 3.56
N SER A 158 6.05 9.02 2.40
CA SER A 158 6.27 10.21 1.58
C SER A 158 5.65 11.48 2.18
N VAL A 159 4.45 11.39 2.75
CA VAL A 159 3.75 12.55 3.36
C VAL A 159 3.93 12.66 4.88
N ARG A 160 4.58 11.68 5.52
CA ARG A 160 4.78 11.55 6.97
C ARG A 160 3.46 11.51 7.77
N ILE A 161 2.47 10.80 7.23
CA ILE A 161 1.16 10.57 7.88
C ILE A 161 0.94 9.07 8.00
N LYS A 162 0.62 8.57 9.20
CA LYS A 162 0.37 7.14 9.43
C LYS A 162 -0.67 6.58 8.45
N ALA A 163 -0.42 5.40 7.88
CA ALA A 163 -1.33 4.70 6.96
C ALA A 163 -2.75 4.49 7.51
N GLU A 164 -2.94 4.35 8.83
CA GLU A 164 -4.26 4.26 9.50
C GLU A 164 -5.18 5.47 9.21
N ASN A 165 -4.61 6.63 8.91
CA ASN A 165 -5.31 7.88 8.58
C ASN A 165 -5.50 8.08 7.07
N LEU A 166 -5.06 7.14 6.23
CA LEU A 166 -5.14 7.23 4.78
C LEU A 166 -6.25 6.33 4.22
N ARG A 167 -6.98 6.80 3.20
CA ARG A 167 -8.02 6.02 2.51
C ARG A 167 -7.81 6.06 1.00
N LEU A 168 -7.58 4.90 0.40
CA LEU A 168 -7.43 4.74 -1.05
C LEU A 168 -8.79 4.50 -1.70
N ALA A 169 -9.05 5.17 -2.81
CA ALA A 169 -10.25 5.00 -3.61
C ALA A 169 -9.93 5.01 -5.11
N GLU A 170 -10.70 4.25 -5.88
CA GLU A 170 -10.69 4.25 -7.34
C GLU A 170 -11.75 5.21 -7.86
N VAL A 171 -11.37 6.11 -8.77
CA VAL A 171 -12.26 7.13 -9.33
C VAL A 171 -12.46 6.92 -10.82
N VAL A 172 -13.70 6.63 -11.21
CA VAL A 172 -14.11 6.42 -12.61
C VAL A 172 -15.29 7.34 -12.92
N LYS A 173 -15.23 8.09 -14.03
CA LYS A 173 -16.29 9.00 -14.50
C LYS A 173 -16.83 9.93 -13.39
N SER A 174 -15.93 10.63 -12.70
CA SER A 174 -16.26 11.59 -11.62
C SER A 174 -17.03 10.98 -10.44
N ARG A 175 -16.82 9.69 -10.16
CA ARG A 175 -17.48 8.95 -9.08
C ARG A 175 -16.50 7.98 -8.43
N PHE A 176 -16.66 7.76 -7.12
CA PHE A 176 -16.03 6.63 -6.42
C PHE A 176 -16.56 5.32 -7.01
N HIS A 177 -15.70 4.59 -7.73
CA HIS A 177 -15.98 3.23 -8.20
C HIS A 177 -15.80 2.24 -7.05
N ARG A 178 -14.66 2.33 -6.37
CA ARG A 178 -14.28 1.47 -5.23
C ARG A 178 -13.61 2.31 -4.15
N ILE A 179 -13.77 1.90 -2.89
CA ILE A 179 -12.95 2.37 -1.77
C ILE A 179 -12.31 1.13 -1.17
N PHE A 180 -10.98 1.12 -1.08
CA PHE A 180 -10.22 -0.06 -0.70
C PHE A 180 -10.01 -0.13 0.81
N LEU A 181 -10.11 -1.34 1.35
CA LEU A 181 -9.56 -1.72 2.64
C LEU A 181 -8.08 -2.09 2.48
N PRO A 182 -7.22 -1.93 3.51
CA PRO A 182 -5.79 -2.26 3.41
C PRO A 182 -5.49 -3.69 2.90
N SER A 183 -6.38 -4.64 3.18
CA SER A 183 -6.29 -6.05 2.76
C SER A 183 -6.79 -6.33 1.33
N ASN A 184 -7.31 -5.35 0.59
CA ASN A 184 -7.76 -5.59 -0.77
C ASN A 184 -6.58 -5.66 -1.75
N SER A 185 -6.61 -6.67 -2.63
CA SER A 185 -5.70 -6.78 -3.77
C SER A 185 -5.93 -5.63 -4.77
N LEU A 186 -4.83 -5.17 -5.37
CA LEU A 186 -4.78 -4.17 -6.44
C LEU A 186 -4.41 -4.79 -7.79
N ASP A 187 -4.39 -6.12 -7.92
CA ASP A 187 -3.86 -6.82 -9.09
C ASP A 187 -4.63 -6.48 -10.38
N THR A 188 -5.95 -6.29 -10.27
CA THR A 188 -6.83 -5.89 -11.37
C THR A 188 -6.60 -4.46 -11.87
N LEU A 189 -5.84 -3.62 -11.15
CA LEU A 189 -5.60 -2.23 -11.55
C LEU A 189 -4.49 -2.08 -12.59
N SER A 190 -4.75 -1.21 -13.55
CA SER A 190 -3.85 -0.75 -14.61
C SER A 190 -3.11 0.54 -14.23
N SER A 191 -2.07 0.89 -15.00
CA SER A 191 -1.38 2.18 -14.88
C SER A 191 -2.21 3.39 -15.32
N SER A 192 -3.33 3.16 -16.04
CA SER A 192 -4.28 4.20 -16.46
C SER A 192 -5.34 4.54 -15.40
N ASP A 193 -5.50 3.71 -14.36
CA ASP A 193 -6.55 3.92 -13.37
C ASP A 193 -6.21 5.07 -12.42
N MET A 194 -7.22 5.90 -12.14
CA MET A 194 -7.06 7.07 -11.29
C MET A 194 -7.34 6.74 -9.82
N LEU A 195 -6.26 6.59 -9.05
CA LEU A 195 -6.32 6.35 -7.61
C LEU A 195 -6.23 7.64 -6.82
N PHE A 196 -7.06 7.73 -5.78
CA PHE A 196 -7.20 8.89 -4.92
C PHE A 196 -6.93 8.46 -3.48
N CYS A 197 -5.92 9.04 -2.84
CA CYS A 197 -5.57 8.78 -1.45
C CYS A 197 -5.94 10.00 -0.59
N PHE A 198 -6.90 9.84 0.31
CA PHE A 198 -7.35 10.91 1.20
C PHE A 198 -6.76 10.76 2.59
N GLU A 199 -6.27 11.87 3.14
CA GLU A 199 -6.01 12.03 4.56
C GLU A 199 -7.34 12.25 5.31
N VAL A 200 -7.59 11.40 6.31
CA VAL A 200 -8.84 11.33 7.06
C VAL A 200 -8.52 11.40 8.54
N LEU A 201 -9.22 12.26 9.29
CA LEU A 201 -9.13 12.31 10.75
C LEU A 201 -9.53 10.96 11.37
N SER A 202 -8.66 10.41 12.22
CA SER A 202 -9.02 9.32 13.13
C SER A 202 -9.68 9.82 14.41
N LYS A 203 -10.32 8.89 15.14
CA LYS A 203 -10.93 9.14 16.45
C LYS A 203 -9.88 9.55 17.48
N GLU A 204 -8.67 9.00 17.37
CA GLU A 204 -7.54 9.19 18.27
C GLU A 204 -6.96 10.61 18.11
N LEU A 205 -6.85 11.09 16.86
CA LEU A 205 -6.43 12.46 16.55
C LEU A 205 -7.52 13.50 16.86
N ALA A 206 -8.79 13.15 16.70
CA ALA A 206 -9.91 14.04 17.01
C ALA A 206 -10.27 14.08 18.51
N LYS A 207 -9.93 13.02 19.27
CA LYS A 207 -10.42 12.72 20.63
C LYS A 207 -11.95 12.58 20.76
N GLU A 208 -12.64 12.41 19.63
CA GLU A 208 -14.10 12.26 19.52
C GLU A 208 -14.46 11.44 18.28
N ARG A 209 -15.75 11.14 18.05
CA ARG A 209 -16.17 10.47 16.80
C ARG A 209 -15.93 11.37 15.60
N VAL A 210 -15.50 10.77 14.49
CA VAL A 210 -15.31 11.46 13.21
C VAL A 210 -16.29 10.92 12.18
N VAL A 211 -17.06 11.82 11.57
CA VAL A 211 -17.92 11.51 10.42
C VAL A 211 -17.11 11.70 9.14
N VAL A 212 -17.10 10.69 8.27
CA VAL A 212 -16.42 10.73 6.97
C VAL A 212 -17.46 10.77 5.86
N LEU A 213 -17.56 11.91 5.19
CA LEU A 213 -18.52 12.16 4.11
C LEU A 213 -17.87 11.86 2.75
N ARG A 214 -18.58 11.12 1.89
CA ARG A 214 -18.19 10.85 0.50
C ARG A 214 -18.88 11.86 -0.40
N VAL A 215 -18.16 12.89 -0.83
CA VAL A 215 -18.76 14.01 -1.54
C VAL A 215 -18.74 13.77 -3.05
N GLN A 216 -19.91 13.90 -3.69
CA GLN A 216 -20.03 13.98 -5.15
C GLN A 216 -20.66 15.32 -5.55
N GLN A 217 -20.04 15.99 -6.52
CA GLN A 217 -20.52 17.27 -7.03
C GLN A 217 -21.35 17.08 -8.29
N ARG A 218 -22.46 17.80 -8.39
CA ARG A 218 -23.32 17.87 -9.58
C ARG A 218 -23.61 19.32 -9.95
N PRO A 219 -23.73 19.67 -11.23
CA PRO A 219 -24.15 21.00 -11.62
C PRO A 219 -25.67 21.13 -11.43
N GLN A 220 -26.11 22.19 -10.76
CA GLN A 220 -27.52 22.48 -10.51
C GLN A 220 -28.33 22.58 -11.82
N VAL A 221 -27.69 23.05 -12.88
CA VAL A 221 -28.24 23.13 -14.24
C VAL A 221 -27.33 22.30 -15.16
N PRO A 222 -27.85 21.29 -15.88
CA PRO A 222 -27.07 20.54 -16.87
C PRO A 222 -26.58 21.46 -18.00
N SER A 223 -25.39 21.19 -18.52
CA SER A 223 -24.77 21.88 -19.66
C SER A 223 -25.45 21.61 -21.02
N ILE A 224 -26.66 21.05 -21.02
CA ILE A 224 -27.44 20.73 -22.21
C ILE A 224 -27.95 22.02 -22.87
N PRO A 225 -27.61 22.32 -24.13
CA PRO A 225 -28.18 23.45 -24.87
C PRO A 225 -29.65 23.19 -25.20
N ILE A 226 -30.48 24.24 -25.17
CA ILE A 226 -31.91 24.13 -25.52
C ILE A 226 -32.19 25.03 -26.72
N SER A 227 -32.15 24.42 -27.91
CA SER A 227 -32.35 25.09 -29.20
C SER A 227 -33.82 25.19 -29.63
N LYS A 228 -34.73 24.40 -29.03
CA LYS A 228 -36.16 24.39 -29.38
C LYS A 228 -37.06 24.10 -28.19
N CYS A 229 -38.28 24.64 -28.24
CA CYS A 229 -39.31 24.38 -27.24
C CYS A 229 -39.78 22.93 -27.30
N ALA A 230 -39.79 22.24 -26.15
CA ALA A 230 -40.18 20.82 -26.09
C ALA A 230 -41.67 20.54 -26.43
N ALA A 231 -42.51 21.57 -26.50
CA ALA A 231 -43.97 21.42 -26.73
C ALA A 231 -44.45 21.83 -28.13
N CYS A 232 -43.84 22.88 -28.72
CA CYS A 232 -44.21 23.40 -30.04
C CYS A 232 -43.09 23.29 -31.08
N LEU A 233 -41.92 22.75 -30.68
CA LEU A 233 -40.73 22.53 -31.51
C LEU A 233 -40.11 23.79 -32.16
N LYS A 234 -40.69 24.97 -31.94
CA LYS A 234 -40.14 26.25 -32.41
C LYS A 234 -38.83 26.59 -31.68
N PRO A 235 -37.82 27.14 -32.38
CA PRO A 235 -36.65 27.77 -31.76
C PRO A 235 -37.05 29.04 -30.98
N PRO A 236 -36.16 29.60 -30.13
CA PRO A 236 -36.32 30.96 -29.64
C PRO A 236 -36.37 31.95 -30.81
N LEU A 237 -37.12 33.06 -30.66
CA LEU A 237 -37.32 34.05 -31.73
C LEU A 237 -36.11 34.99 -31.92
N SER A 238 -35.23 35.06 -30.92
CA SER A 238 -33.96 35.80 -30.93
C SER A 238 -32.99 35.17 -29.91
N ASP A 239 -31.70 35.54 -29.96
CA ASP A 239 -30.70 35.11 -28.96
C ASP A 239 -30.98 35.68 -27.55
N GLU A 240 -31.74 36.77 -27.46
CA GLU A 240 -32.21 37.40 -26.22
C GLU A 240 -33.34 36.57 -25.57
N GLU A 241 -34.30 36.05 -26.37
CA GLU A 241 -35.48 35.31 -25.89
C GLU A 241 -35.20 33.82 -25.57
N LYS A 242 -34.32 33.57 -24.60
CA LYS A 242 -33.96 32.20 -24.19
C LYS A 242 -35.15 31.44 -23.60
N LEU A 243 -35.35 30.21 -24.09
CA LEU A 243 -36.41 29.30 -23.64
C LEU A 243 -36.34 29.01 -22.13
N LYS A 244 -37.48 29.12 -21.46
CA LYS A 244 -37.58 28.94 -20.00
C LYS A 244 -37.42 27.46 -19.64
N ARG A 245 -36.33 27.10 -18.97
CA ARG A 245 -36.04 25.71 -18.54
C ARG A 245 -37.08 25.19 -17.55
N CYS A 246 -37.35 23.88 -17.58
CA CYS A 246 -38.06 23.19 -16.51
C CYS A 246 -37.31 23.37 -15.18
N THR A 247 -37.97 23.87 -14.13
CA THR A 247 -37.38 24.15 -12.81
C THR A 247 -37.01 22.90 -12.00
N ARG A 248 -37.47 21.70 -12.41
CA ARG A 248 -37.18 20.44 -11.74
C ARG A 248 -36.04 19.65 -12.39
N CYS A 249 -36.01 19.54 -13.72
CA CYS A 249 -34.99 18.77 -14.43
C CYS A 249 -33.96 19.63 -15.17
N TYR A 250 -34.30 20.86 -15.55
CA TYR A 250 -33.51 21.77 -16.39
C TYR A 250 -33.09 21.23 -17.78
N ARG A 251 -33.50 20.00 -18.16
CA ARG A 251 -33.15 19.32 -19.42
C ARG A 251 -33.97 19.77 -20.63
N VAL A 252 -35.16 20.33 -20.41
CA VAL A 252 -36.08 20.81 -21.45
C VAL A 252 -36.49 22.26 -21.18
N GLY A 253 -36.83 22.99 -22.24
CA GLY A 253 -37.24 24.39 -22.16
C GLY A 253 -38.51 24.68 -22.95
N TYR A 254 -39.18 25.76 -22.57
CA TYR A 254 -40.52 26.10 -23.03
C TYR A 254 -40.62 27.55 -23.47
N CYS A 255 -41.48 27.77 -24.48
CA CYS A 255 -41.84 29.10 -24.97
C CYS A 255 -42.54 29.92 -23.87
N ASN A 256 -43.47 29.28 -23.15
CA ASN A 256 -44.30 29.86 -22.10
C ASN A 256 -44.92 28.74 -21.24
N GLN A 257 -45.75 29.11 -20.27
CA GLN A 257 -46.42 28.17 -19.38
C GLN A 257 -47.45 27.26 -20.09
N VAL A 258 -48.04 27.70 -21.21
CA VAL A 258 -48.97 26.89 -22.02
C VAL A 258 -48.22 25.76 -22.72
N CYS A 259 -47.07 26.07 -23.34
CA CYS A 259 -46.11 25.10 -23.84
C CYS A 259 -45.76 24.06 -22.75
N GLN A 260 -45.42 24.51 -21.54
CA GLN A 260 -45.08 23.61 -20.43
C GLN A 260 -46.24 22.69 -20.03
N LYS A 261 -47.45 23.24 -19.82
CA LYS A 261 -48.63 22.45 -19.42
C LYS A 261 -49.00 21.39 -20.47
N LYS A 262 -48.93 21.73 -21.77
CA LYS A 262 -49.22 20.79 -22.87
C LYS A 262 -48.25 19.60 -22.91
N HIS A 263 -46.96 19.83 -22.65
CA HIS A 263 -45.93 18.77 -22.64
C HIS A 263 -45.83 18.02 -21.31
N TRP A 264 -46.46 18.51 -20.22
CA TRP A 264 -46.30 17.93 -18.89
C TRP A 264 -46.79 16.48 -18.78
N SER A 265 -47.83 16.10 -19.52
CA SER A 265 -48.42 14.76 -19.50
C SER A 265 -47.43 13.66 -19.88
N SER A 266 -46.59 13.89 -20.90
CA SER A 266 -45.50 12.99 -21.29
C SER A 266 -44.21 13.27 -20.49
N HIS A 267 -43.88 14.54 -20.24
CA HIS A 267 -42.63 14.91 -19.57
C HIS A 267 -42.52 14.42 -18.13
N LYS A 268 -43.62 14.38 -17.37
CA LYS A 268 -43.63 14.06 -15.93
C LYS A 268 -42.90 12.75 -15.59
N VAL A 269 -42.96 11.76 -16.47
CA VAL A 269 -42.34 10.43 -16.30
C VAL A 269 -40.81 10.50 -16.45
N LEU A 270 -40.31 11.43 -17.27
CA LEU A 270 -38.88 11.63 -17.56
C LEU A 270 -38.27 12.80 -16.75
N CYS A 271 -39.06 13.47 -15.90
CA CYS A 271 -38.68 14.70 -15.22
C CYS A 271 -37.89 14.43 -13.90
N GLY A 272 -36.68 13.89 -14.04
CA GLY A 272 -35.73 13.68 -12.94
C GLY A 272 -34.78 14.87 -12.68
N PRO A 273 -34.24 15.01 -11.45
CA PRO A 273 -33.13 15.93 -11.17
C PRO A 273 -31.86 15.49 -11.91
N ASN A 274 -30.85 16.36 -11.96
CA ASN A 274 -29.58 16.00 -12.61
C ASN A 274 -28.78 15.00 -11.76
N ILE A 275 -28.33 13.90 -12.40
CA ILE A 275 -27.50 12.85 -11.78
C ILE A 275 -26.06 12.82 -12.31
N GLU A 276 -25.74 13.70 -13.25
CA GLU A 276 -24.41 13.82 -13.85
C GLU A 276 -23.42 14.43 -12.85
N ASN A 277 -22.38 13.66 -12.51
CA ASN A 277 -21.30 14.11 -11.63
C ASN A 277 -20.28 14.94 -12.42
N VAL A 278 -19.70 15.95 -11.77
CA VAL A 278 -18.67 16.82 -12.34
C VAL A 278 -17.44 16.89 -11.44
N GLY A 279 -16.27 17.05 -12.06
CA GLY A 279 -14.99 17.18 -11.37
C GLY A 279 -14.51 15.89 -10.70
N LEU A 280 -13.84 16.06 -9.57
CA LEU A 280 -13.21 14.99 -8.82
C LEU A 280 -13.93 14.77 -7.48
N PRO A 281 -14.44 13.55 -7.19
CA PRO A 281 -15.07 13.27 -5.90
C PRO A 281 -14.02 13.29 -4.78
N PHE A 282 -14.42 13.69 -3.58
CA PHE A 282 -13.51 13.79 -2.44
C PHE A 282 -14.12 13.31 -1.12
N LEU A 283 -13.26 12.93 -0.17
CA LEU A 283 -13.66 12.61 1.20
C LEU A 283 -13.49 13.83 2.10
N VAL A 284 -14.43 14.04 3.03
CA VAL A 284 -14.32 15.08 4.07
C VAL A 284 -14.51 14.42 5.44
N SER A 285 -13.49 14.50 6.29
CA SER A 285 -13.55 14.03 7.67
C SER A 285 -13.85 15.19 8.62
N VAL A 286 -14.95 15.13 9.36
CA VAL A 286 -15.37 16.17 10.32
C VAL A 286 -15.68 15.52 11.67
N PRO A 287 -15.10 16.01 12.78
CA PRO A 287 -15.49 15.55 14.11
C PRO A 287 -16.94 15.92 14.42
N GLU A 288 -17.66 15.03 15.12
CA GLU A 288 -19.11 15.09 15.33
C GLU A 288 -19.55 16.41 15.97
N SER A 289 -18.81 16.91 16.98
CA SER A 289 -19.08 18.21 17.63
C SER A 289 -18.99 19.42 16.71
N ARG A 290 -18.29 19.30 15.57
CA ARG A 290 -18.03 20.39 14.61
C ARG A 290 -18.77 20.25 13.30
N LEU A 291 -19.68 19.28 13.17
CA LEU A 291 -20.48 19.03 11.98
C LEU A 291 -21.66 20.00 11.87
N THR A 292 -21.36 21.30 11.77
CA THR A 292 -22.36 22.34 11.50
C THR A 292 -22.50 22.61 10.01
N TYR A 293 -23.66 23.07 9.56
CA TYR A 293 -23.89 23.42 8.15
C TYR A 293 -22.86 24.43 7.64
N ALA A 294 -22.59 25.50 8.42
CA ALA A 294 -21.61 26.51 8.05
C ALA A 294 -20.18 25.94 7.87
N ARG A 295 -19.74 25.06 8.79
CA ARG A 295 -18.43 24.42 8.69
C ARG A 295 -18.35 23.44 7.52
N LEU A 296 -19.41 22.67 7.29
CA LEU A 296 -19.50 21.74 6.16
C LEU A 296 -19.46 22.50 4.83
N SER A 297 -20.23 23.58 4.67
CA SER A 297 -20.19 24.44 3.47
C SER A 297 -18.79 24.97 3.19
N GLN A 298 -18.10 25.50 4.21
CA GLN A 298 -16.72 26.01 4.07
C GLN A 298 -15.74 24.91 3.61
N LEU A 299 -15.87 23.68 4.12
CA LEU A 299 -15.05 22.54 3.70
C LEU A 299 -15.37 22.13 2.26
N LEU A 300 -16.64 22.02 1.91
CA LEU A 300 -17.11 21.65 0.56
C LEU A 300 -16.63 22.65 -0.50
N GLU A 301 -16.78 23.95 -0.25
CA GLU A 301 -16.22 25.01 -1.10
C GLU A 301 -14.69 24.94 -1.18
N GLY A 302 -14.05 24.64 -0.05
CA GLY A 302 -12.62 24.42 0.08
C GLY A 302 -12.10 23.40 -0.92
N TYR A 303 -12.46 22.14 -0.75
CA TYR A 303 -12.05 21.02 -1.61
C TYR A 303 -12.52 21.18 -3.06
N SER A 304 -13.70 21.78 -3.30
CA SER A 304 -14.24 21.98 -4.64
C SER A 304 -13.30 22.76 -5.58
N ARG A 305 -12.47 23.67 -5.04
CA ARG A 305 -11.49 24.48 -5.81
C ARG A 305 -10.50 23.65 -6.63
N TYR A 306 -10.20 22.43 -6.21
CA TYR A 306 -9.28 21.52 -6.90
C TYR A 306 -9.98 20.37 -7.63
N SER A 307 -11.30 20.28 -7.52
CA SER A 307 -12.12 19.26 -8.17
C SER A 307 -12.74 19.75 -9.47
N VAL A 308 -13.28 20.97 -9.47
CA VAL A 308 -14.08 21.52 -10.57
C VAL A 308 -13.59 22.90 -10.98
N ASN A 309 -13.56 23.17 -12.29
CA ASN A 309 -13.21 24.47 -12.86
C ASN A 309 -14.36 25.48 -12.73
N VAL A 310 -14.78 25.79 -11.48
CA VAL A 310 -15.95 26.63 -11.21
C VAL A 310 -15.63 28.11 -11.13
N PHE A 311 -14.45 28.51 -10.64
CA PHE A 311 -13.80 29.81 -10.85
C PHE A 311 -12.48 29.89 -10.09
N GLN A 312 -11.49 30.62 -10.62
CA GLN A 312 -10.51 31.32 -9.79
C GLN A 312 -11.02 32.76 -9.57
N PRO A 313 -11.34 33.18 -8.33
CA PRO A 313 -11.46 34.60 -8.00
C PRO A 313 -10.10 35.30 -8.21
N PRO A 314 -10.06 36.60 -8.53
CA PRO A 314 -8.80 37.33 -8.60
C PRO A 314 -8.12 37.30 -7.22
N PHE A 315 -6.91 36.74 -7.18
CA PHE A 315 -6.05 36.84 -6.01
C PHE A 315 -5.65 38.31 -5.83
N GLN A 316 -6.11 38.95 -4.77
CA GLN A 316 -5.57 40.25 -4.37
C GLN A 316 -4.22 40.01 -3.71
N SER A 317 -3.13 40.22 -4.46
CA SER A 317 -1.76 40.35 -3.94
C SER A 317 -1.63 41.63 -3.10
N GLY A 318 -2.35 41.69 -1.97
CA GLY A 318 -2.59 42.88 -1.15
C GLY A 318 -1.72 42.99 0.10
N ARG A 319 -0.50 42.46 0.07
CA ARG A 319 0.56 42.82 1.03
C ARG A 319 1.89 42.95 0.30
N THR A 320 2.26 44.19 0.01
CA THR A 320 3.61 44.58 -0.35
C THR A 320 4.55 44.31 0.82
N SER A 321 5.61 43.54 0.57
CA SER A 321 6.83 43.49 1.39
C SER A 321 7.99 43.66 0.41
N PRO A 322 9.06 44.42 0.77
CA PRO A 322 9.88 45.08 -0.24
C PRO A 322 10.80 44.16 -1.05
N GLU A 323 11.31 44.77 -2.12
CA GLU A 323 12.11 44.20 -3.19
C GLU A 323 13.36 43.44 -2.71
N VAL A 324 13.67 42.33 -3.38
CA VAL A 324 15.05 41.86 -3.57
C VAL A 324 15.20 41.41 -5.02
N THR A 325 16.10 42.06 -5.74
CA THR A 325 16.45 41.76 -7.13
C THR A 325 17.93 41.46 -7.21
N GLN A 326 18.29 40.31 -7.82
CA GLN A 326 19.65 39.90 -8.22
C GLN A 326 20.65 39.66 -7.07
N CYS A 327 21.74 38.89 -7.18
CA CYS A 327 22.18 37.69 -7.93
C CYS A 327 23.71 37.58 -7.66
N LEU A 328 24.32 36.41 -7.91
CA LEU A 328 25.77 36.14 -7.95
C LEU A 328 26.58 36.05 -6.62
N ALA A 329 26.88 34.79 -6.26
CA ALA A 329 28.21 34.16 -6.27
C ALA A 329 29.31 34.46 -5.20
N ASP A 330 29.99 33.34 -4.91
CA ASP A 330 31.37 33.12 -4.41
C ASP A 330 31.73 33.18 -2.91
N LEU A 331 32.59 32.20 -2.59
CA LEU A 331 33.23 31.74 -1.33
C LEU A 331 34.67 32.33 -1.24
N PRO A 332 35.56 32.02 -0.26
CA PRO A 332 35.48 31.72 1.20
C PRO A 332 36.63 32.49 1.99
N PRO A 333 37.35 31.97 3.02
CA PRO A 333 37.03 31.54 4.40
C PRO A 333 37.76 32.40 5.51
N PRO A 334 38.52 31.93 6.56
CA PRO A 334 38.38 32.50 7.92
C PRO A 334 39.70 32.99 8.64
N ALA A 335 39.55 33.63 9.81
CA ALA A 335 40.58 33.78 10.86
C ALA A 335 39.86 34.24 12.18
N GLU A 336 39.88 33.48 13.28
CA GLU A 336 40.84 33.46 14.40
C GLU A 336 40.55 34.42 15.57
N THR A 337 40.85 33.93 16.77
CA THR A 337 40.63 34.41 18.16
C THR A 337 41.70 35.47 18.60
N PRO A 338 41.82 36.01 19.86
CA PRO A 338 41.36 35.48 21.16
C PRO A 338 41.06 36.46 22.36
N GLU A 339 40.91 35.87 23.57
CA GLU A 339 41.14 36.43 24.94
C GLU A 339 40.19 37.54 25.50
N SER A 340 39.96 37.71 26.83
CA SER A 340 40.16 36.86 28.04
C SER A 340 39.40 37.45 29.28
N VAL A 341 39.45 36.72 30.43
CA VAL A 341 39.33 37.14 31.87
C VAL A 341 38.09 36.65 32.68
N GLY A 342 38.35 36.01 33.84
CA GLY A 342 37.39 35.64 34.93
C GLY A 342 37.56 36.51 36.20
N PRO A 343 37.44 36.04 37.47
CA PRO A 343 37.17 34.67 37.98
C PRO A 343 36.23 34.58 39.24
N GLY A 344 36.07 33.37 39.82
CA GLY A 344 35.65 33.09 41.23
C GLY A 344 34.27 32.41 41.43
N ASP A 345 34.04 31.50 42.39
CA ASP A 345 34.91 30.89 43.42
C ASP A 345 34.28 29.56 43.98
N LYS A 346 35.11 28.59 44.44
CA LYS A 346 34.91 27.37 45.32
C LYS A 346 33.67 26.43 45.22
N ALA A 347 33.64 25.13 45.61
CA ALA A 347 34.56 23.98 45.82
C ALA A 347 34.10 23.07 47.00
N ARG A 348 34.51 21.77 47.01
CA ARG A 348 34.38 20.72 48.09
C ARG A 348 33.01 19.99 48.17
N GLY A 349 32.85 18.68 48.47
CA GLY A 349 33.76 17.54 48.74
C GLY A 349 33.54 16.93 50.16
N GLY A 350 33.37 15.61 50.41
CA GLY A 350 33.50 14.38 49.58
C GLY A 350 32.51 13.25 50.00
N GLY A 351 32.93 11.97 50.12
CA GLY A 351 32.04 10.80 50.36
C GLY A 351 32.53 9.71 51.36
N ALA A 352 31.77 8.61 51.49
CA ALA A 352 32.02 7.31 52.17
C ALA A 352 30.99 6.27 51.61
N GLY A 353 31.29 4.98 51.37
CA GLY A 353 31.38 3.86 52.33
C GLY A 353 30.00 3.19 52.53
N ASP A 354 29.77 1.86 52.51
CA ASP A 354 30.66 0.68 52.41
C ASP A 354 29.87 -0.58 51.91
N SER A 355 30.55 -1.73 51.70
CA SER A 355 29.97 -3.04 51.28
C SER A 355 29.57 -3.93 52.50
N GLU A 356 28.81 -5.04 52.43
CA GLU A 356 29.14 -6.45 52.06
C GLU A 356 27.89 -7.36 52.37
N GLN A 357 27.52 -8.40 51.57
CA GLN A 357 27.73 -9.87 51.75
C GLN A 357 27.23 -10.53 53.07
N GLU A 358 26.86 -11.82 53.22
CA GLU A 358 26.39 -12.94 52.34
C GLU A 358 25.90 -14.13 53.24
N GLY A 359 25.38 -15.23 52.68
CA GLY A 359 25.17 -16.54 53.36
C GLY A 359 23.69 -16.96 53.56
N SER A 360 23.14 -17.90 52.76
CA SER A 360 23.18 -19.38 52.93
C SER A 360 22.25 -19.89 54.05
N SER A 361 21.45 -20.97 53.92
CA SER A 361 21.72 -22.26 53.28
C SER A 361 20.50 -23.21 53.25
N LEU A 362 20.58 -24.28 52.41
CA LEU A 362 19.94 -25.61 52.52
C LEU A 362 18.45 -25.87 52.19
N VAL A 363 18.29 -26.98 51.44
CA VAL A 363 17.12 -27.82 51.06
C VAL A 363 17.23 -29.10 51.97
N PRO A 364 16.23 -30.00 52.23
CA PRO A 364 15.10 -30.40 51.37
C PRO A 364 13.76 -30.79 52.05
N GLU A 365 12.73 -31.11 51.23
CA GLU A 365 11.99 -32.39 51.31
C GLU A 365 11.02 -32.62 50.14
N ALA A 366 10.71 -33.89 49.88
CA ALA A 366 9.74 -34.50 48.94
C ALA A 366 9.23 -35.82 49.63
N PRO A 367 8.34 -36.69 49.07
CA PRO A 367 7.77 -36.77 47.72
C PRO A 367 6.24 -37.15 47.72
N LEU A 368 5.79 -37.94 46.71
CA LEU A 368 4.48 -38.59 46.47
C LEU A 368 3.53 -37.84 45.49
N GLU A 369 2.86 -38.48 44.52
CA GLU A 369 3.05 -39.81 43.89
C GLU A 369 2.40 -39.86 42.48
N THR A 370 2.61 -40.95 41.74
CA THR A 370 2.21 -41.17 40.32
C THR A 370 0.75 -41.57 40.08
N ALA A 371 0.21 -41.25 38.89
CA ALA A 371 -0.83 -42.05 38.20
C ALA A 371 -0.75 -41.92 36.66
N GLN A 372 -1.17 -42.96 35.92
CA GLN A 372 -0.96 -43.13 34.46
C GLN A 372 -2.28 -43.11 33.64
N ALA A 373 -2.21 -42.70 32.36
CA ALA A 373 -2.97 -43.20 31.18
C ALA A 373 -2.66 -42.26 29.96
N SER A 374 -2.25 -42.65 28.75
CA SER A 374 -2.55 -43.77 27.81
C SER A 374 -3.58 -43.47 26.71
N ALA A 375 -3.08 -42.90 25.60
CA ALA A 375 -3.31 -43.26 24.18
C ALA A 375 -4.71 -43.30 23.48
N HIS A 376 -4.89 -42.34 22.56
CA HIS A 376 -5.29 -42.48 21.12
C HIS A 376 -6.70 -43.08 20.72
N PRO A 377 -7.06 -43.23 19.41
CA PRO A 377 -7.76 -42.18 18.64
C PRO A 377 -8.94 -42.67 17.75
N ALA A 378 -9.66 -41.78 17.04
CA ALA A 378 -10.47 -42.12 15.84
C ALA A 378 -10.90 -40.84 15.06
N GLY A 379 -11.10 -40.91 13.73
CA GLY A 379 -11.80 -39.80 13.05
C GLY A 379 -11.67 -39.52 11.54
N ASP A 380 -11.20 -40.44 10.69
CA ASP A 380 -11.71 -40.74 9.31
C ASP A 380 -11.94 -39.61 8.24
N PRO A 381 -12.31 -39.91 6.96
CA PRO A 381 -11.77 -39.19 5.80
C PRO A 381 -12.84 -38.50 4.92
N ASP A 382 -12.43 -37.93 3.78
CA ASP A 382 -13.12 -38.21 2.51
C ASP A 382 -12.31 -37.87 1.25
N ALA A 383 -12.65 -38.51 0.13
CA ALA A 383 -11.98 -38.34 -1.17
C ALA A 383 -12.92 -37.75 -2.23
N LEU A 384 -12.38 -37.05 -3.23
CA LEU A 384 -13.11 -36.70 -4.46
C LEU A 384 -12.17 -36.56 -5.67
N SER A 385 -12.70 -36.91 -6.84
CA SER A 385 -11.95 -37.31 -8.03
C SER A 385 -12.18 -36.38 -9.24
N THR A 386 -11.20 -36.34 -10.16
CA THR A 386 -11.32 -36.00 -11.61
C THR A 386 -11.90 -34.62 -11.97
N HIS A 387 -11.25 -33.80 -12.79
CA HIS A 387 -10.96 -34.05 -14.20
C HIS A 387 -9.90 -33.07 -14.75
N THR A 388 -9.05 -33.56 -15.67
CA THR A 388 -8.18 -32.74 -16.52
C THR A 388 -8.80 -32.59 -17.90
N THR A 389 -8.72 -31.39 -18.49
CA THR A 389 -8.93 -31.16 -19.92
C THR A 389 -7.81 -30.28 -20.44
N ASP A 390 -6.96 -30.90 -21.27
CA ASP A 390 -5.94 -30.25 -22.08
C ASP A 390 -6.57 -29.39 -23.18
N SER A 391 -5.90 -28.29 -23.54
CA SER A 391 -6.18 -27.43 -24.70
C SER A 391 -5.00 -26.48 -24.92
N GLY A 392 -3.93 -26.99 -25.54
CA GLY A 392 -2.84 -26.15 -26.01
C GLY A 392 -3.28 -25.16 -27.10
N PHE A 393 -2.66 -23.98 -27.13
CA PHE A 393 -2.74 -23.05 -28.26
C PHE A 393 -1.36 -22.45 -28.53
N ILE A 394 -0.90 -22.53 -29.79
CA ILE A 394 0.38 -22.01 -30.26
C ILE A 394 0.09 -20.91 -31.29
N GLU A 395 0.53 -19.69 -31.01
CA GLU A 395 0.91 -18.66 -31.98
C GLU A 395 2.12 -17.92 -31.35
N ALA A 396 3.34 -18.00 -31.88
CA ALA A 396 3.79 -17.50 -33.19
C ALA A 396 3.71 -15.96 -33.28
N SER A 397 4.80 -15.28 -32.91
CA SER A 397 5.02 -13.87 -33.21
C SER A 397 6.31 -13.71 -34.00
N SER A 398 6.17 -13.33 -35.27
CA SER A 398 7.26 -12.99 -36.19
C SER A 398 7.88 -11.63 -35.86
N ASP A 399 9.12 -11.45 -36.27
CA ASP A 399 9.91 -10.24 -36.07
C ASP A 399 9.58 -9.11 -37.09
N SER A 400 10.19 -7.95 -36.85
CA SER A 400 10.51 -6.87 -37.79
C SER A 400 9.49 -5.75 -38.08
N GLN A 401 10.02 -4.51 -37.93
CA GLN A 401 9.68 -3.23 -38.58
C GLN A 401 8.28 -2.63 -38.31
N GLY A 402 8.12 -1.34 -38.06
CA GLY A 402 9.09 -0.24 -37.99
C GLY A 402 8.61 0.95 -38.83
N GLU A 403 7.88 1.87 -38.23
CA GLU A 403 7.36 3.05 -38.94
C GLU A 403 7.48 4.35 -38.11
N LYS A 404 7.44 5.46 -38.86
CA LYS A 404 7.86 6.81 -38.49
C LYS A 404 6.62 7.70 -38.38
N GLU A 405 6.83 9.03 -38.32
CA GLU A 405 5.78 10.07 -38.41
C GLU A 405 4.95 10.30 -37.11
N THR A 406 4.45 11.51 -36.80
CA THR A 406 4.62 12.84 -37.44
C THR A 406 4.55 13.97 -36.39
N SER A 407 5.03 15.15 -36.76
CA SER A 407 4.83 16.40 -36.02
C SER A 407 3.45 17.04 -36.32
N CYS A 408 3.12 18.11 -35.60
CA CYS A 408 1.85 18.88 -35.60
C CYS A 408 0.69 18.23 -34.79
N GLU A 409 -0.23 18.98 -34.16
CA GLU A 409 -0.61 20.38 -34.44
C GLU A 409 -1.10 21.20 -33.21
N LYS A 410 -0.78 22.50 -33.23
CA LYS A 410 -1.42 23.68 -32.57
C LYS A 410 -2.27 23.49 -31.30
N ALA A 411 -1.79 24.10 -30.22
CA ALA A 411 -2.65 24.51 -29.09
C ALA A 411 -3.65 25.60 -29.50
N VAL A 412 -4.94 25.26 -29.53
CA VAL A 412 -6.03 26.23 -29.76
C VAL A 412 -6.23 27.09 -28.50
N ARG A 413 -6.06 28.41 -28.62
CA ARG A 413 -6.50 29.37 -27.61
C ARG A 413 -8.03 29.45 -27.61
N PRO A 414 -8.73 29.25 -26.47
CA PRO A 414 -10.14 29.60 -26.38
C PRO A 414 -10.28 31.10 -26.13
N GLU A 415 -10.90 31.82 -27.07
CA GLU A 415 -11.29 33.21 -26.89
C GLU A 415 -12.35 33.37 -25.78
N GLY A 416 -12.36 34.52 -25.11
CA GLY A 416 -13.19 34.74 -23.94
C GLY A 416 -14.69 34.78 -24.24
N LYS A 417 -15.47 33.86 -23.66
CA LYS A 417 -16.93 33.96 -23.56
C LYS A 417 -17.43 33.59 -22.17
N GLY A 418 -18.31 34.44 -21.61
CA GLY A 418 -19.32 34.09 -20.60
C GLY A 418 -18.85 33.32 -19.36
N LYS A 419 -18.31 34.02 -18.37
CA LYS A 419 -18.03 33.52 -17.01
C LYS A 419 -19.32 33.11 -16.27
N HIS A 420 -19.81 31.89 -16.47
CA HIS A 420 -20.96 31.33 -15.75
C HIS A 420 -20.55 30.71 -14.41
N LEU A 421 -21.16 31.18 -13.30
CA LEU A 421 -21.10 30.47 -12.02
C LEU A 421 -21.83 29.12 -12.13
N LEU A 422 -21.07 28.03 -12.09
CA LEU A 422 -21.60 26.70 -11.84
C LEU A 422 -22.04 26.59 -10.37
N LYS A 423 -23.33 26.79 -10.10
CA LYS A 423 -23.92 26.41 -8.81
C LYS A 423 -23.87 24.88 -8.68
N LEU A 424 -23.20 24.40 -7.64
CA LEU A 424 -23.04 22.98 -7.36
C LEU A 424 -24.09 22.51 -6.35
N THR A 425 -24.54 21.27 -6.52
CA THR A 425 -25.18 20.50 -5.46
C THR A 425 -24.26 19.35 -5.06
N TYR A 426 -24.29 19.00 -3.78
CA TYR A 426 -23.52 17.90 -3.21
C TYR A 426 -24.46 16.76 -2.84
N GLN A 427 -24.04 15.52 -3.09
CA GLN A 427 -24.63 14.31 -2.53
C GLN A 427 -23.59 13.62 -1.63
#